data_AF-A0A960UCC3-F1
#
_entry.id   AF-A0A960UCC3-F1
#
_cell.length_a   1.000
_cell.length_b   1.000
_cell.length_c   1.000
_cell.angle_alpha   90.00
_cell.angle_beta   90.00
_cell.angle_gamma   90.00
#
_symmetry.space_group_name_H-M   'P 1'
#
loop_
_entity.id
_entity.type
_entity.pdbx_description
1 polymer ?
#
loop_
_entity_poly.entity_id
_entity_poly.type
_entity_poly.pdbx_seq_one_letter_code
_entity_poly.pdbx_strand_id
1 'polypeptide(L)'
;MSGPGQEMETYFQAAKLPDRPAEMTEDDFDLLSSLAQKLVRRRLAVPAIFFLESAKPLNYVGAQAMVFFGPFVQVLFESPNYYRYTELLEQRPTVELLLQMIEGYESELARAEKAARAARRAARPRRFWQFWKRRRP
;
A
#
# COMPACT_ATOMS: atom_id res chain seq x y z
N MET A 1 -18.59 1.46 -16.85
CA MET A 1 -17.12 1.28 -16.70
C MET A 1 -16.78 1.81 -15.32
N SER A 2 -16.39 0.94 -14.40
CA SER A 2 -16.01 1.34 -13.04
C SER A 2 -14.76 2.23 -13.10
N GLY A 3 -14.73 3.31 -12.33
CA GLY A 3 -13.61 4.26 -12.34
C GLY A 3 -12.35 3.67 -11.69
N PRO A 4 -11.16 4.29 -11.93
CA PRO A 4 -9.88 3.80 -11.39
C PRO A 4 -9.84 3.68 -9.86
N GLY A 5 -10.71 4.39 -9.12
CA GLY A 5 -10.84 4.28 -7.66
C GLY A 5 -11.58 3.02 -7.17
N GLN A 6 -12.55 2.49 -7.92
CA GLN A 6 -13.32 1.30 -7.54
C GLN A 6 -12.51 0.01 -7.71
N GLU A 7 -11.64 -0.03 -8.71
CA GLU A 7 -10.73 -1.15 -8.92
C GLU A 7 -9.76 -1.29 -7.73
N MET A 8 -9.24 -0.18 -7.20
CA MET A 8 -8.32 -0.20 -6.06
C MET A 8 -8.95 -0.72 -4.78
N GLU A 9 -10.21 -0.37 -4.50
CA GLU A 9 -10.91 -0.85 -3.32
C GLU A 9 -11.03 -2.38 -3.34
N THR A 10 -11.31 -2.93 -4.52
CA THR A 10 -11.43 -4.39 -4.70
C THR A 10 -10.12 -5.12 -4.41
N TYR A 11 -8.96 -4.51 -4.69
CA TYR A 11 -7.65 -5.11 -4.42
C TYR A 11 -7.33 -5.13 -2.93
N PHE A 12 -7.70 -4.08 -2.18
CA PHE A 12 -7.47 -4.06 -0.73
C PHE A 12 -8.41 -5.02 0.01
N GLN A 13 -9.65 -5.17 -0.45
CA GLN A 13 -10.58 -6.17 0.10
C GLN A 13 -10.12 -7.62 -0.15
N ALA A 14 -9.30 -7.86 -1.18
CA ALA A 14 -8.72 -9.17 -1.47
C ALA A 14 -7.46 -9.48 -0.66
N ALA A 15 -6.87 -8.48 0.02
CA ALA A 15 -5.65 -8.68 0.79
C ALA A 15 -5.93 -9.52 2.04
N LYS A 16 -5.18 -10.62 2.18
CA LYS A 16 -5.14 -11.36 3.44
C LYS A 16 -4.29 -10.60 4.43
N LEU A 17 -4.95 -9.88 5.33
CA LEU A 17 -4.31 -9.19 6.43
C LEU A 17 -3.95 -10.17 7.56
N PRO A 18 -2.92 -9.84 8.36
CA PRO A 18 -2.64 -10.55 9.61
C PRO A 18 -3.82 -10.43 10.59
N ASP A 19 -3.94 -11.40 11.49
CA ASP A 19 -4.97 -11.38 12.53
C ASP A 19 -4.76 -10.19 13.48
N ARG A 20 -5.87 -9.57 13.89
CA ARG A 20 -5.84 -8.50 14.91
C ARG A 20 -5.32 -9.06 16.23
N PRO A 21 -4.32 -8.41 16.87
CA PRO A 21 -3.91 -8.76 18.23
C PRO A 21 -5.07 -8.62 19.22
N ALA A 22 -5.24 -9.58 20.13
CA ALA A 22 -6.39 -9.60 21.05
C ALA A 22 -6.52 -8.32 21.90
N GLU A 23 -5.39 -7.72 22.28
CA GLU A 23 -5.30 -6.50 23.11
C GLU A 23 -5.54 -5.20 22.34
N MET A 24 -5.51 -5.23 21.00
CA MET A 24 -5.71 -4.05 20.15
C MET A 24 -7.19 -3.85 19.86
N THR A 25 -7.70 -2.62 19.91
CA THR A 25 -9.11 -2.36 19.58
C THR A 25 -9.39 -2.57 18.08
N GLU A 26 -10.65 -2.80 17.72
CA GLU A 26 -11.06 -2.87 16.32
C GLU A 26 -10.81 -1.54 15.59
N ASP A 27 -11.12 -0.42 16.24
CA ASP A 27 -10.86 0.92 15.73
C ASP A 27 -9.37 1.17 15.45
N ASP A 28 -8.47 0.73 16.33
CA ASP A 28 -7.01 0.87 16.13
C ASP A 28 -6.51 0.03 14.96
N PHE A 29 -7.05 -1.18 14.82
CA PHE A 29 -6.71 -2.07 13.72
C PHE A 29 -7.15 -1.48 12.38
N ASP A 30 -8.37 -0.96 12.31
CA ASP A 30 -8.92 -0.29 11.12
C ASP A 30 -8.17 0.99 10.78
N LEU A 31 -7.69 1.71 11.80
CA LEU A 31 -6.90 2.91 11.67
C LEU A 31 -5.51 2.61 11.10
N LEU A 32 -4.84 1.55 11.56
CA LEU A 32 -3.59 1.05 10.97
C LEU A 32 -3.77 0.55 9.54
N SER A 33 -4.83 -0.22 9.30
CA SER A 33 -5.22 -0.71 7.98
C SER A 33 -5.44 0.45 7.00
N SER A 34 -6.15 1.49 7.45
CA SER A 34 -6.38 2.72 6.69
C SER A 34 -5.09 3.47 6.37
N LEU A 35 -4.16 3.56 7.33
CA LEU A 35 -2.83 4.15 7.10
C LEU A 35 -2.04 3.37 6.05
N ALA A 36 -1.99 2.03 6.17
CA ALA A 36 -1.31 1.17 5.20
C ALA A 36 -1.87 1.35 3.79
N GLN A 37 -3.20 1.37 3.63
CA GLN A 37 -3.83 1.66 2.35
C GLN A 37 -3.44 3.04 1.80
N LYS A 38 -3.45 4.09 2.62
CA LYS A 38 -3.04 5.45 2.18
C LYS A 38 -1.61 5.45 1.66
N LEU A 39 -0.68 4.76 2.33
CA LEU A 39 0.71 4.65 1.91
C LEU A 39 0.83 3.92 0.56
N VAL A 40 0.16 2.78 0.39
CA VAL A 40 0.17 2.00 -0.85
C VAL A 40 -0.46 2.79 -2.01
N ARG A 41 -1.62 3.42 -1.78
CA ARG A 41 -2.29 4.28 -2.79
C ARG A 41 -1.40 5.42 -3.28
N ARG A 42 -0.56 5.98 -2.40
CA ARG A 42 0.39 7.06 -2.72
C ARG A 42 1.74 6.55 -3.25
N ARG A 43 1.92 5.24 -3.48
CA ARG A 43 3.19 4.61 -3.89
C ARG A 43 4.33 4.82 -2.90
N LEU A 44 3.98 4.86 -1.62
CA LEU A 44 4.90 5.09 -0.50
C LEU A 44 5.25 3.79 0.25
N ALA A 45 4.82 2.62 -0.23
CA ALA A 45 5.05 1.34 0.45
C ALA A 45 6.55 1.07 0.70
N VAL A 46 7.38 1.14 -0.33
CA VAL A 46 8.83 0.88 -0.23
C VAL A 46 9.54 1.82 0.76
N PRO A 47 9.42 3.17 0.64
CA PRO A 47 10.08 4.04 1.60
C PRO A 47 9.47 3.94 3.02
N ALA A 48 8.18 3.60 3.16
CA ALA A 48 7.57 3.38 4.48
C ALA A 48 8.11 2.11 5.16
N ILE A 49 8.22 0.99 4.44
CA ILE A 49 8.81 -0.25 4.96
C ILE A 49 10.26 -0.01 5.38
N PHE A 50 11.07 0.59 4.51
CA PHE A 50 12.46 0.93 4.83
C PHE A 50 12.57 1.79 6.08
N PHE A 51 11.68 2.78 6.21
CA PHE A 51 11.61 3.63 7.40
C PHE A 51 11.28 2.82 8.66
N LEU A 52 10.20 2.05 8.65
CA LEU A 52 9.72 1.29 9.81
C LEU A 52 10.77 0.26 10.27
N GLU A 53 11.41 -0.45 9.34
CA GLU A 53 12.53 -1.35 9.63
C GLU A 53 13.73 -0.61 10.25
N SER A 54 14.06 0.57 9.72
CA SER A 54 15.15 1.41 10.25
C SER A 54 14.84 1.95 11.65
N ALA A 55 13.56 2.12 12.00
CA ALA A 55 13.13 2.58 13.32
C ALA A 55 13.17 1.47 14.39
N LYS A 56 13.07 0.18 14.03
CA LYS A 56 13.13 -0.95 14.98
C LYS A 56 14.37 -0.95 15.90
N PRO A 57 15.61 -0.67 15.42
CA PRO A 57 16.79 -0.54 16.28
C PRO A 57 16.93 0.82 16.99
N LEU A 58 16.17 1.85 16.58
CA LEU A 58 16.39 3.25 16.94
C LEU A 58 15.38 3.76 17.99
N ASN A 59 15.60 3.43 19.27
CA ASN A 59 14.97 4.16 20.39
C ASN A 59 15.57 5.58 20.62
N TYR A 60 16.41 6.12 19.72
CA TYR A 60 17.27 7.26 20.05
C TYR A 60 17.51 8.33 18.96
N VAL A 61 16.67 8.44 17.93
CA VAL A 61 16.85 9.51 16.92
C VAL A 61 15.53 10.21 16.58
N GLY A 62 15.01 11.01 17.51
CA GLY A 62 13.84 11.86 17.26
C GLY A 62 14.13 13.06 16.34
N ALA A 63 15.36 13.58 16.35
CA ALA A 63 15.69 14.84 15.67
C ALA A 63 16.02 14.69 14.17
N GLN A 64 16.72 13.62 13.76
CA GLN A 64 17.03 13.39 12.33
C GLN A 64 15.85 12.77 11.58
N ALA A 65 14.94 12.11 12.31
CA ALA A 65 13.73 11.55 11.75
C ALA A 65 12.86 12.64 11.11
N MET A 66 12.59 13.77 11.80
CA MET A 66 11.74 14.85 11.25
C MET A 66 12.22 15.41 9.90
N VAL A 67 13.53 15.55 9.70
CA VAL A 67 14.11 16.08 8.45
C VAL A 67 13.99 15.06 7.30
N PHE A 68 14.17 13.78 7.61
CA PHE A 68 13.94 12.68 6.66
C PHE A 68 12.44 12.51 6.33
N PHE A 69 11.56 12.86 7.27
CA PHE A 69 10.11 12.69 7.16
C PHE A 69 9.34 13.81 6.48
N GLY A 70 10.01 14.87 6.00
CA GLY A 70 9.36 15.98 5.28
C GLY A 70 8.25 15.57 4.28
N PRO A 71 8.41 14.50 3.47
CA PRO A 71 7.38 14.04 2.53
C PRO A 71 6.17 13.31 3.17
N PHE A 72 6.32 12.78 4.38
CA PHE A 72 5.35 11.91 5.06
C PHE A 72 4.55 12.64 6.14
N VAL A 73 5.11 13.74 6.66
CA VAL A 73 4.47 14.63 7.63
C VAL A 73 3.07 15.03 7.16
N GLN A 74 2.86 15.44 5.91
CA GLN A 74 1.51 15.80 5.43
C GLN A 74 0.50 14.64 5.50
N VAL A 75 0.91 13.39 5.24
CA VAL A 75 0.01 12.21 5.31
C VAL A 75 -0.50 12.01 6.74
N LEU A 76 0.38 12.20 7.72
CA LEU A 76 0.10 11.97 9.14
C LEU A 76 -0.59 13.18 9.79
N PHE A 77 -0.15 14.41 9.50
CA PHE A 77 -0.67 15.65 10.08
C PHE A 77 -2.04 16.08 9.51
N GLU A 78 -2.41 15.66 8.30
CA GLU A 78 -3.78 15.85 7.77
C GLU A 78 -4.81 14.92 8.44
N SER A 79 -4.38 14.01 9.31
CA SER A 79 -5.27 13.06 9.97
C SER A 79 -5.70 13.54 11.36
N PRO A 80 -7.02 13.56 11.68
CA PRO A 80 -7.49 13.86 13.03
C PRO A 80 -6.94 12.88 14.08
N ASN A 81 -6.45 11.72 13.64
CA ASN A 81 -5.93 10.65 14.48
C ASN A 81 -4.41 10.68 14.71
N TYR A 82 -3.73 11.81 14.42
CA TYR A 82 -2.27 11.92 14.52
C TYR A 82 -1.70 11.36 15.85
N TYR A 83 -2.26 11.81 16.98
CA TYR A 83 -1.82 11.36 18.31
C TYR A 83 -2.07 9.86 18.56
N ARG A 84 -3.14 9.32 17.99
CA ARG A 84 -3.42 7.88 18.11
C ARG A 84 -2.43 7.05 17.31
N TYR A 85 -2.02 7.50 16.12
CA TYR A 85 -0.95 6.85 15.38
C TYR A 85 0.38 6.88 16.14
N THR A 86 0.73 8.00 16.79
CA THR A 86 1.97 8.06 17.56
C THR A 86 1.98 7.06 18.70
N GLU A 87 0.91 6.98 19.49
CA GLU A 87 0.77 6.00 20.58
C GLU A 87 0.86 4.55 20.08
N LEU A 88 0.19 4.26 18.96
CA LEU A 88 0.20 2.94 18.36
C LEU A 88 1.61 2.56 17.86
N LEU A 89 2.31 3.47 17.18
CA LEU A 89 3.62 3.21 16.58
C LEU A 89 4.79 3.18 17.58
N GLU A 90 4.60 3.64 18.82
CA GLU A 90 5.58 3.42 19.90
C GLU A 90 5.73 1.95 20.27
N GLN A 91 4.70 1.13 20.00
CA GLN A 91 4.71 -0.28 20.31
C GLN A 91 5.30 -1.09 19.15
N ARG A 92 6.39 -1.83 19.43
CA ARG A 92 7.03 -2.72 18.44
C ARG A 92 6.06 -3.69 17.75
N PRO A 93 5.13 -4.37 18.45
CA PRO A 93 4.18 -5.28 17.79
C PRO A 93 3.29 -4.57 16.78
N THR A 94 2.92 -3.32 17.05
CA THR A 94 2.09 -2.51 16.16
C THR A 94 2.85 -2.06 14.90
N VAL A 95 4.14 -1.73 15.05
CA VAL A 95 5.02 -1.44 13.90
C VAL A 95 5.14 -2.66 12.99
N GLU A 96 5.31 -3.85 13.58
CA GLU A 96 5.38 -5.11 12.82
C GLU A 96 4.07 -5.41 12.10
N LEU A 97 2.94 -5.19 12.77
CA LEU A 97 1.61 -5.34 12.20
C LEU A 97 1.39 -4.39 11.01
N LEU A 98 1.76 -3.11 11.17
CA LEU A 98 1.66 -2.12 10.10
C LEU A 98 2.51 -2.50 8.89
N LEU A 99 3.73 -3.00 9.13
CA LEU A 99 4.62 -3.45 8.05
C LEU A 99 3.99 -4.60 7.25
N GLN A 100 3.47 -5.61 7.93
CA GLN A 100 2.76 -6.74 7.29
C GLN A 100 1.54 -6.29 6.50
N MET A 101 0.76 -5.33 7.02
CA MET A 101 -0.37 -4.74 6.29
C MET A 101 0.09 -4.03 5.01
N ILE A 102 1.13 -3.21 5.08
CA ILE A 102 1.68 -2.50 3.91
C ILE A 102 2.15 -3.50 2.85
N GLU A 103 2.89 -4.53 3.25
CA GLU A 103 3.37 -5.58 2.34
C GLU A 103 2.22 -6.36 1.69
N GLY A 104 1.22 -6.74 2.49
CA GLY A 104 0.01 -7.43 2.00
C GLY A 104 -0.70 -6.62 0.92
N TYR A 105 -0.98 -5.36 1.21
CA TYR A 105 -1.65 -4.46 0.28
C TYR A 105 -0.84 -4.14 -0.98
N GLU A 106 0.47 -3.90 -0.85
CA GLU A 106 1.35 -3.68 -2.02
C GLU A 106 1.41 -4.93 -2.90
N SER A 107 1.46 -6.13 -2.30
CA SER A 107 1.50 -7.39 -3.04
C SER A 107 0.25 -7.62 -3.89
N GLU A 108 -0.93 -7.32 -3.35
CA GLU A 108 -2.20 -7.42 -4.08
C GLU A 108 -2.30 -6.39 -5.21
N LEU A 109 -1.89 -5.14 -4.94
CA LEU A 109 -1.85 -4.11 -5.98
C LEU A 109 -0.92 -4.52 -7.14
N ALA A 110 0.25 -5.07 -6.82
CA ALA A 110 1.19 -5.55 -7.83
C ALA A 110 0.65 -6.75 -8.63
N ARG A 111 -0.08 -7.67 -7.98
CA ARG A 111 -0.75 -8.81 -8.64
C ARG A 111 -1.83 -8.32 -9.61
N ALA A 112 -2.68 -7.41 -9.15
CA ALA A 112 -3.73 -6.79 -9.95
C ALA A 112 -3.17 -6.09 -11.19
N GLU A 113 -2.12 -5.29 -11.03
CA GLU A 113 -1.47 -4.62 -12.15
C GLU A 113 -0.89 -5.60 -13.17
N LYS A 114 -0.24 -6.68 -12.71
CA LYS A 114 0.30 -7.72 -13.60
C LYS A 114 -0.82 -8.39 -14.39
N ALA A 115 -1.93 -8.73 -13.74
CA ALA A 115 -3.11 -9.32 -14.39
C ALA A 115 -3.71 -8.37 -15.43
N ALA A 116 -3.87 -7.09 -15.09
CA ALA A 116 -4.36 -6.07 -16.02
C ALA A 116 -3.42 -5.89 -17.22
N ARG A 117 -2.10 -5.89 -17.01
CA ARG A 117 -1.09 -5.83 -18.08
C ARG A 117 -1.15 -7.06 -18.98
N ALA A 118 -1.33 -8.27 -18.42
CA ALA A 118 -1.48 -9.50 -19.18
C ALA A 118 -2.76 -9.50 -20.03
N ALA A 119 -3.90 -9.10 -19.46
CA ALA A 119 -5.17 -8.99 -20.18
C ALA A 119 -5.08 -7.99 -21.35
N ARG A 120 -4.46 -6.82 -21.13
CA ARG A 120 -4.21 -5.83 -22.19
C ARG A 120 -3.31 -6.38 -23.31
N ARG A 121 -2.31 -7.20 -22.98
CA ARG A 121 -1.45 -7.87 -23.97
C ARG A 121 -2.21 -8.90 -24.79
N ALA A 122 -3.07 -9.70 -24.16
CA ALA A 122 -3.89 -10.70 -24.83
C ALA A 122 -4.96 -10.08 -25.75
N ALA A 123 -5.55 -8.96 -25.34
CA ALA A 123 -6.53 -8.22 -26.13
C ALA A 123 -5.93 -7.40 -27.28
N ARG A 124 -4.60 -7.24 -27.35
CA ARG A 124 -3.93 -6.48 -28.42
C ARG A 124 -4.05 -7.26 -29.73
N PRO A 125 -4.79 -6.76 -30.74
CA PRO A 125 -4.94 -7.48 -31.99
C PRO A 125 -3.56 -7.69 -32.64
N ARG A 126 -3.28 -8.91 -33.09
CA ARG A 126 -2.05 -9.22 -33.82
C ARG A 126 -2.10 -8.45 -35.16
N ARG A 127 -1.53 -7.23 -35.19
CA ARG A 127 -1.49 -6.32 -36.36
C ARG A 127 -1.02 -7.03 -37.65
N PHE A 128 -0.23 -8.09 -37.48
CA PHE A 128 0.22 -8.99 -38.54
C PHE A 128 -0.94 -9.54 -39.40
N TRP A 129 -2.07 -9.97 -38.82
CA TRP A 129 -3.16 -10.60 -39.59
C TRP A 129 -3.99 -9.62 -40.42
N GLN A 130 -4.04 -8.34 -40.03
CA GLN A 130 -4.70 -7.29 -40.84
C GLN A 130 -3.90 -6.97 -42.11
N PHE A 131 -2.57 -7.14 -42.08
CA PHE A 131 -1.71 -6.93 -43.25
C PHE A 131 -1.88 -8.04 -44.30
N TRP A 132 -2.05 -9.30 -43.88
CA TRP A 132 -2.23 -10.44 -44.78
C TRP A 132 -3.64 -10.56 -45.39
N LYS A 133 -4.68 -10.00 -44.75
CA LYS A 133 -6.03 -9.97 -45.33
C LYS A 133 -6.16 -9.02 -46.54
N ARG A 134 -5.21 -8.12 -46.75
CA ARG A 134 -5.18 -7.13 -47.84
C ARG A 134 -4.36 -7.57 -49.06
N ARG A 135 -3.71 -8.74 -49.00
CA ARG A 135 -2.87 -9.33 -50.05
C ARG A 135 -3.27 -10.77 -50.38
N ARG A 136 -4.57 -11.03 -50.53
CA ARG A 136 -5.03 -12.22 -51.26
C ARG A 136 -5.39 -11.77 -52.69
N PRO A 137 -4.82 -12.41 -53.73
CA PRO A 137 -5.14 -12.09 -55.13
C PRO A 137 -6.60 -12.40 -55.46
#